data_AF-A0A9D3YVZ2-F1
#
_entry.id   AF-A0A9D3YVZ2-F1
#
_cell.length_a   1.000
_cell.length_b   1.000
_cell.length_c   1.000
_cell.angle_alpha   90.00
_cell.angle_beta   90.00
_cell.angle_gamma   90.00
#
_symmetry.space_group_name_H-M   'P 1'
#
loop_
_entity.id
_entity.type
_entity.pdbx_description
1 polymer ?
#
loop_
_entity_poly.entity_id
_entity_poly.type
_entity_poly.pdbx_seq_one_letter_code
_entity_poly.pdbx_strand_id
1 'polypeptide(L)'
;MSKKLRDFLDLLRQEHVASDDVDIGTFVTWLRRRVGLLQNLDTPAVKAVIRNSSALSLDKDELLLQQGRRRAGSEPLRFFILLRGSASIYVNPFIAQGKRRQSTGSSIENVLIAATLGEKESLKPKSAASGTSRRTAPSRMSEAYEPVPEQPENDASDAESDIMIGNDTVDDVKIIPQTKGVHSSPSNSTPKLPPDVDKVAREGQTETQERSQEATPEVLSRLQTATPKSRQSKSSQKKNARSRLGKFVLNFEKGKYFDEETLLDEENVFNASVIADEATDFIVINEHTFNEFVKSHQEKETTTMINFVDMHPFFSGLPLHTRGMLQIGLKIERHLAGNFIVKQGDAINRLAFIVRLI
;
A
#
# COMPACT_ATOMS: atom_id res chain seq x y z
N MET A 1 -3.97 22.07 10.78
CA MET A 1 -4.60 20.74 10.93
C MET A 1 -6.11 20.94 10.98
N SER A 2 -6.90 20.22 10.17
CA SER A 2 -8.37 20.35 10.23
C SER A 2 -8.92 19.78 11.54
N LYS A 3 -9.92 20.44 12.14
CA LYS A 3 -10.60 19.97 13.36
C LYS A 3 -10.98 18.48 13.25
N LYS A 4 -11.64 18.10 12.15
CA LYS A 4 -12.04 16.72 11.87
C LYS A 4 -10.90 15.69 11.88
N LEU A 5 -9.69 16.06 11.48
CA LEU A 5 -8.53 15.15 11.55
C LEU A 5 -8.05 14.99 12.99
N ARG A 6 -8.05 16.07 13.77
CA ARG A 6 -7.68 16.02 15.19
C ARG A 6 -8.66 15.12 15.95
N ASP A 7 -9.96 15.38 15.78
CA ASP A 7 -11.02 14.59 16.41
C ASP A 7 -10.88 13.10 16.04
N PHE A 8 -10.52 12.80 14.79
CA PHE A 8 -10.27 11.42 14.34
C PHE A 8 -9.02 10.78 14.98
N LEU A 9 -7.92 11.51 15.08
CA LEU A 9 -6.71 10.99 15.72
C LEU A 9 -6.91 10.79 17.23
N ASP A 10 -7.67 11.68 17.86
CA ASP A 10 -8.00 11.56 19.27
C ASP A 10 -8.93 10.38 19.52
N LEU A 11 -9.86 10.09 18.58
CA LEU A 11 -10.65 8.85 18.57
C LEU A 11 -9.75 7.60 18.53
N LEU A 12 -8.80 7.54 17.60
CA LEU A 12 -7.91 6.38 17.42
C LEU A 12 -6.88 6.18 18.56
N ARG A 13 -6.66 7.19 19.41
CA ARG A 13 -5.79 7.08 20.58
C ARG A 13 -6.53 6.53 21.81
N GLN A 14 -7.85 6.50 21.78
CA GLN A 14 -8.66 5.95 22.87
C GLN A 14 -8.70 4.43 22.73
N GLU A 15 -7.75 3.75 23.36
CA GLU A 15 -7.49 2.29 23.21
C GLU A 15 -8.69 1.40 23.64
N HIS A 16 -9.68 1.92 24.36
CA HIS A 16 -10.75 1.11 24.96
C HIS A 16 -12.13 1.76 25.07
N VAL A 17 -12.35 2.93 24.48
CA VAL A 17 -13.70 3.51 24.51
C VAL A 17 -14.49 2.87 23.38
N ALA A 18 -15.57 2.16 23.72
CA ALA A 18 -16.58 1.74 22.76
C ALA A 18 -17.12 2.99 22.07
N SER A 19 -16.45 3.39 21.00
CA SER A 19 -16.85 4.55 20.23
C SER A 19 -18.20 4.24 19.62
N ASP A 20 -19.16 5.12 19.89
CA ASP A 20 -20.50 4.97 19.37
C ASP A 20 -20.45 4.86 17.84
N ASP A 21 -21.25 3.94 17.31
CA ASP A 21 -21.33 3.64 15.89
C ASP A 21 -21.64 4.88 15.02
N VAL A 22 -22.26 5.88 15.64
CA VAL A 22 -22.61 7.18 15.07
C VAL A 22 -21.36 8.01 14.79
N ASP A 23 -20.40 8.07 15.72
CA ASP A 23 -19.18 8.87 15.57
C ASP A 23 -18.29 8.30 14.47
N ILE A 24 -18.12 6.97 14.45
CA ILE A 24 -17.34 6.27 13.42
C ILE A 24 -17.94 6.50 12.03
N GLY A 25 -19.27 6.49 11.92
CA GLY A 25 -19.98 6.71 10.66
C GLY A 25 -19.59 8.03 9.98
N THR A 26 -19.38 9.10 10.77
CA THR A 26 -18.98 10.41 10.22
C THR A 26 -17.56 10.41 9.61
N PHE A 27 -16.70 9.51 10.08
CA PHE A 27 -15.33 9.37 9.60
C PHE A 27 -15.22 8.45 8.40
N VAL A 28 -16.12 7.48 8.21
CA VAL A 28 -16.11 6.57 7.04
C VAL A 28 -16.08 7.34 5.73
N THR A 29 -17.04 8.24 5.51
CA THR A 29 -17.11 9.03 4.26
C THR A 29 -15.88 9.91 4.08
N TRP A 30 -15.36 10.48 5.17
CA TRP A 30 -14.17 11.33 5.14
C TRP A 30 -12.91 10.54 4.80
N LEU A 31 -12.76 9.35 5.38
CA LEU A 31 -11.60 8.49 5.19
C LEU A 31 -11.57 7.91 3.78
N ARG A 32 -12.71 7.44 3.23
CA ARG A 32 -12.83 6.98 1.84
C ARG A 32 -12.39 8.05 0.83
N ARG A 33 -12.75 9.31 1.05
CA ARG A 33 -12.34 10.41 0.15
C ARG A 33 -10.84 10.67 0.17
N ARG A 34 -10.14 10.29 1.24
CA ARG A 34 -8.72 10.55 1.42
C ARG A 34 -7.84 9.36 1.07
N VAL A 35 -8.31 8.15 1.33
CA VAL A 35 -7.53 6.92 1.20
C VAL A 35 -8.13 6.06 0.10
N GLY A 36 -7.44 5.98 -1.03
CA GLY A 36 -7.90 5.22 -2.21
C GLY A 36 -8.22 3.76 -1.89
N LEU A 37 -7.39 3.13 -1.06
CA LEU A 37 -7.55 1.73 -0.63
C LEU A 37 -8.93 1.43 -0.04
N LEU A 38 -9.51 2.39 0.68
CA LEU A 38 -10.74 2.20 1.43
C LEU A 38 -11.99 2.57 0.62
N GLN A 39 -11.84 3.13 -0.58
CA GLN A 39 -12.95 3.60 -1.41
C GLN A 39 -13.92 2.49 -1.81
N ASN A 40 -13.38 1.31 -2.08
CA ASN A 40 -14.14 0.17 -2.60
C ASN A 40 -14.50 -0.85 -1.51
N LEU A 41 -14.00 -0.69 -0.29
CA LEU A 41 -14.40 -1.52 0.84
C LEU A 41 -15.82 -1.16 1.25
N ASP A 42 -16.61 -2.14 1.68
CA ASP A 42 -17.95 -1.90 2.18
C ASP A 42 -17.94 -1.11 3.50
N THR A 43 -19.09 -0.55 3.88
CA THR A 43 -19.17 0.32 5.07
C THR A 43 -18.84 -0.42 6.36
N PRO A 44 -19.32 -1.67 6.57
CA PRO A 44 -18.91 -2.49 7.71
C PRO A 44 -17.39 -2.72 7.80
N ALA A 45 -16.72 -3.04 6.68
CA ALA A 45 -15.27 -3.25 6.66
C ALA A 45 -14.51 -1.97 7.01
N VAL A 46 -14.90 -0.81 6.46
CA VAL A 46 -14.24 0.47 6.82
C VAL A 46 -14.46 0.81 8.29
N LYS A 47 -15.65 0.55 8.85
CA LYS A 47 -15.90 0.71 10.29
C LYS A 47 -15.00 -0.22 11.10
N ALA A 48 -14.87 -1.49 10.71
CA ALA A 48 -14.01 -2.45 11.39
C ALA A 48 -12.53 -2.04 11.33
N VAL A 49 -12.07 -1.54 10.18
CA VAL A 49 -10.73 -0.97 10.03
C VAL A 49 -10.50 0.18 11.00
N ILE A 50 -11.44 1.13 11.10
CA ILE A 50 -11.32 2.27 12.03
C ILE A 50 -11.25 1.77 13.49
N ARG A 51 -12.15 0.86 13.88
CA ARG A 51 -12.21 0.32 15.27
C ARG A 51 -10.94 -0.41 15.68
N ASN A 52 -10.34 -1.16 14.76
CA ASN A 52 -9.19 -2.01 15.03
C ASN A 52 -7.85 -1.36 14.64
N SER A 53 -7.83 -0.04 14.54
CA SER A 53 -6.65 0.74 14.18
C SER A 53 -6.22 1.67 15.29
N SER A 54 -4.92 2.00 15.30
CA SER A 54 -4.35 2.97 16.24
C SER A 54 -3.72 4.14 15.49
N ALA A 55 -3.60 5.28 16.15
CA ALA A 55 -2.89 6.42 15.60
C ALA A 55 -1.41 6.39 15.97
N LEU A 56 -0.55 6.69 15.01
CA LEU A 56 0.88 6.91 15.23
C LEU A 56 1.26 8.29 14.70
N SER A 57 1.90 9.10 15.54
CA SER A 57 2.44 10.40 15.16
C SER A 57 3.96 10.34 15.23
N LEU A 58 4.62 10.80 14.17
CA LEU A 58 6.07 10.89 14.08
C LEU A 58 6.50 12.34 13.89
N ASP A 59 7.63 12.70 14.51
CA ASP A 59 8.29 13.96 14.29
C ASP A 59 9.15 13.94 13.01
N LYS A 60 9.56 15.14 12.57
CA LYS A 60 10.46 15.27 11.43
C LYS A 60 11.78 14.52 11.65
N ASP A 61 12.20 13.80 10.62
CA ASP A 61 13.39 12.95 10.57
C ASP A 61 13.32 11.74 11.52
N GLU A 62 12.14 11.38 12.01
CA GLU A 62 11.93 10.14 12.76
C GLU A 62 11.78 8.95 11.80
N LEU A 63 12.49 7.87 12.12
CA LEU A 63 12.50 6.65 11.32
C LEU A 63 11.36 5.74 11.75
N LEU A 64 10.44 5.48 10.82
CA LEU A 64 9.33 4.56 11.03
C LEU A 64 9.78 3.10 10.85
N LEU A 65 10.34 2.80 9.67
CA LEU A 65 10.79 1.45 9.29
C LEU A 65 12.27 1.49 8.91
N GLN A 66 13.00 0.43 9.24
CA GLN A 66 14.41 0.25 8.89
C GLN A 66 14.56 -0.98 8.00
N GLN A 67 15.06 -0.81 6.79
CA GLN A 67 15.29 -1.92 5.87
C GLN A 67 16.18 -3.00 6.50
N GLY A 68 15.85 -4.27 6.24
CA GLY A 68 16.59 -5.44 6.69
C GLY A 68 16.40 -5.76 8.17
N ARG A 69 15.72 -4.88 8.93
CA ARG A 69 15.34 -5.18 10.29
C ARG A 69 14.24 -6.23 10.25
N ARG A 70 14.54 -7.40 10.80
CA ARG A 70 13.52 -8.36 11.21
C ARG A 70 12.79 -7.81 12.41
N ARG A 71 11.51 -8.10 12.48
CA ARG A 71 10.75 -7.77 13.68
C ARG A 71 11.32 -8.48 14.90
N ALA A 72 11.36 -7.78 16.03
CA ALA A 72 11.73 -8.37 17.30
C ALA A 72 10.51 -9.05 17.94
N GLY A 73 10.58 -10.37 18.14
CA GLY A 73 9.65 -11.10 18.99
C GLY A 73 8.17 -11.05 18.54
N SER A 74 7.28 -10.76 19.49
CA SER A 74 5.81 -10.82 19.37
C SER A 74 5.15 -9.51 18.93
N GLU A 75 5.90 -8.57 18.35
CA GLU A 75 5.28 -7.35 17.83
C GLU A 75 4.32 -7.70 16.67
N PRO A 76 3.07 -7.19 16.66
CA PRO A 76 2.08 -7.55 15.65
C PRO A 76 2.45 -6.97 14.27
N LEU A 77 2.05 -7.63 13.18
CA LEU A 77 2.22 -7.07 11.84
C LEU A 77 1.35 -5.83 11.68
N ARG A 78 1.89 -4.81 11.03
CA ARG A 78 1.31 -3.48 10.94
C ARG A 78 1.28 -3.04 9.49
N PHE A 79 0.16 -2.48 9.09
CA PHE A 79 -0.02 -1.79 7.83
C PHE A 79 -0.21 -0.31 8.11
N PHE A 80 0.41 0.56 7.31
CA PHE A 80 0.43 1.99 7.58
C PHE A 80 -0.35 2.76 6.52
N ILE A 81 -1.20 3.70 6.95
CA ILE A 81 -1.89 4.65 6.07
C ILE A 81 -1.55 6.07 6.52
N LEU A 82 -0.93 6.86 5.64
CA LEU A 82 -0.50 8.22 5.93
C LEU A 82 -1.69 9.19 5.83
N LEU A 83 -2.04 9.88 6.93
CA LEU A 83 -3.16 10.82 6.98
C LEU A 83 -2.76 12.28 6.80
N ARG A 84 -1.60 12.64 7.33
CA ARG A 84 -1.03 13.99 7.31
C ARG A 84 0.49 13.89 7.22
N GLY A 85 1.08 14.86 6.54
CA GLY A 85 2.51 15.01 6.42
C GLY A 85 3.03 14.33 5.15
N SER A 86 4.30 13.98 5.18
CA SER A 86 4.99 13.28 4.11
C SER A 86 6.06 12.35 4.70
N ALA A 87 6.39 11.30 3.95
CA ALA A 87 7.43 10.35 4.33
C ALA A 87 8.22 9.92 3.10
N SER A 88 9.54 9.82 3.25
CA SER A 88 10.44 9.39 2.18
C SER A 88 10.83 7.93 2.35
N ILE A 89 10.89 7.20 1.23
CA ILE A 89 11.34 5.81 1.18
C ILE A 89 12.77 5.76 0.64
N TYR A 90 13.60 4.97 1.32
CA TYR A 90 14.97 4.68 0.92
C TYR A 90 15.18 3.18 0.82
N VAL A 91 15.90 2.76 -0.23
CA VAL A 91 16.29 1.37 -0.44
C VAL A 91 17.81 1.29 -0.62
N ASN A 92 18.43 0.49 0.21
CA ASN A 92 19.82 0.08 0.08
C ASN A 92 19.88 -1.24 -0.72
N PRO A 93 20.36 -1.21 -1.98
CA PRO A 93 20.36 -2.38 -2.83
C PRO A 93 21.28 -3.49 -2.32
N PHE A 94 22.31 -3.17 -1.53
CA PHE A 94 23.25 -4.17 -1.01
C PHE A 94 22.63 -5.04 0.09
N ILE A 95 21.70 -4.49 0.88
CA ILE A 95 20.95 -5.26 1.88
C ILE A 95 19.94 -6.17 1.18
N ALA A 96 19.32 -5.65 0.13
CA ALA A 96 18.31 -6.35 -0.64
C ALA A 96 18.89 -7.55 -1.43
N GLN A 97 20.14 -7.44 -1.92
CA GLN A 97 20.82 -8.53 -2.64
C GLN A 97 21.21 -9.75 -1.80
N GLY A 98 21.37 -9.58 -0.48
CA GLY A 98 21.75 -10.68 0.43
C GLY A 98 20.68 -11.77 0.57
N LYS A 99 19.46 -11.51 0.09
CA LYS A 99 18.32 -12.44 0.11
C LYS A 99 17.66 -12.49 -1.26
N ARG A 100 18.32 -13.08 -2.25
CA ARG A 100 17.70 -13.37 -3.55
C ARG A 100 16.64 -14.46 -3.35
N ARG A 101 15.43 -14.06 -2.94
CA ARG A 101 14.31 -14.98 -2.76
C ARG A 101 13.73 -15.37 -4.12
N GLN A 102 13.44 -16.66 -4.26
CA GLN A 102 12.56 -17.18 -5.31
C GLN A 102 11.11 -16.84 -4.94
N SER A 103 10.75 -15.55 -4.86
CA SER A 103 9.34 -15.18 -4.73
C SER A 103 8.67 -15.45 -6.08
N THR A 104 7.63 -16.28 -6.08
CA THR A 104 6.85 -16.68 -7.26
C THR A 104 5.90 -15.58 -7.78
N GLY A 105 6.06 -14.35 -7.30
CA GLY A 105 5.29 -13.19 -7.74
C GLY A 105 6.18 -12.02 -8.15
N SER A 106 5.60 -11.15 -8.97
CA SER A 106 6.11 -9.83 -9.34
C SER A 106 6.23 -8.93 -8.10
N SER A 107 7.23 -9.20 -7.26
CA SER A 107 7.44 -8.53 -5.99
C SER A 107 8.07 -7.15 -6.22
N ILE A 108 7.51 -6.17 -5.53
CA ILE A 108 7.92 -4.76 -5.51
C ILE A 108 9.42 -4.62 -5.30
N GLU A 109 9.98 -5.49 -4.45
CA GLU A 109 11.40 -5.63 -4.15
C GLU A 109 12.28 -5.87 -5.38
N ASN A 110 12.01 -6.91 -6.17
CA ASN A 110 12.84 -7.27 -7.34
C ASN A 110 12.96 -6.11 -8.32
N VAL A 111 11.90 -5.33 -8.39
CA VAL A 111 11.77 -4.26 -9.33
C VAL A 111 12.37 -2.96 -8.78
N LEU A 112 12.11 -2.56 -7.53
CA LEU A 112 12.79 -1.41 -6.93
C LEU A 112 14.31 -1.63 -6.85
N ILE A 113 14.76 -2.84 -6.55
CA ILE A 113 16.20 -3.19 -6.54
C ILE A 113 16.79 -3.01 -7.93
N ALA A 114 16.16 -3.57 -8.97
CA ALA A 114 16.70 -3.47 -10.31
C ALA A 114 16.65 -2.03 -10.87
N ALA A 115 15.64 -1.22 -10.52
CA ALA A 115 15.56 0.19 -10.91
C ALA A 115 16.59 1.05 -10.17
N THR A 116 16.90 0.72 -8.91
CA THR A 116 17.94 1.41 -8.15
C THR A 116 19.36 0.98 -8.54
N LEU A 117 19.55 -0.21 -9.09
CA LEU A 117 20.85 -0.69 -9.54
C LEU A 117 21.26 -0.12 -10.89
N GLY A 118 20.29 0.16 -11.78
CA GLY A 118 20.58 0.49 -13.17
C GLY A 118 21.24 -0.68 -13.89
N GLU A 119 20.86 -0.95 -15.14
CA GLU A 119 21.47 -2.02 -15.92
C GLU A 119 22.99 -1.82 -16.08
N LYS A 120 23.77 -2.42 -15.18
CA LYS A 120 25.12 -2.88 -15.47
C LYS A 120 25.06 -4.39 -15.52
N GLU A 121 24.73 -4.91 -16.69
CA GLU A 121 25.40 -6.05 -17.31
C GLU A 121 24.70 -6.42 -18.64
N SER A 122 25.06 -5.73 -19.71
CA SER A 122 25.28 -6.46 -20.96
C SER A 122 26.56 -7.28 -20.73
N LEU A 123 26.38 -8.55 -20.35
CA LEU A 123 27.44 -9.54 -20.45
C LEU A 123 27.85 -9.62 -21.92
N LYS A 124 28.90 -8.88 -22.29
CA LYS A 124 29.60 -9.11 -23.55
C LYS A 124 30.05 -10.58 -23.54
N PRO A 125 29.61 -11.43 -24.48
CA PRO A 125 30.19 -12.75 -24.59
C PRO A 125 31.70 -12.57 -24.83
N LYS A 126 32.51 -13.22 -23.99
CA LYS A 126 33.95 -13.39 -24.24
C LYS A 126 34.09 -14.07 -25.60
N SER A 127 34.48 -13.32 -26.62
CA SER A 127 34.94 -13.88 -27.88
C SER A 127 36.23 -14.64 -27.59
N ALA A 128 36.14 -15.97 -27.65
CA ALA A 128 37.30 -16.82 -27.78
C ALA A 128 37.94 -16.57 -29.15
N ALA A 129 39.25 -16.43 -29.15
CA ALA A 129 40.10 -16.28 -30.31
C ALA A 129 39.97 -17.45 -31.30
N SER A 130 39.86 -17.13 -32.58
CA SER A 130 40.28 -17.89 -33.77
C SER A 130 39.57 -17.22 -34.96
N GLY A 131 40.16 -16.77 -36.06
CA GLY A 131 41.47 -16.89 -36.64
C GLY A 131 41.29 -16.50 -38.12
N THR A 132 42.15 -15.63 -38.65
CA THR A 132 42.53 -15.49 -40.08
C THR A 132 41.44 -15.49 -41.19
N SER A 133 41.37 -14.40 -41.97
CA SER A 133 41.97 -14.30 -43.32
C SER A 133 41.17 -13.46 -44.35
N ARG A 134 41.93 -12.60 -45.05
CA ARG A 134 41.73 -11.99 -46.41
C ARG A 134 40.52 -11.07 -46.64
N ARG A 135 40.75 -9.75 -46.80
CA ARG A 135 41.09 -9.03 -48.05
C ARG A 135 40.15 -9.34 -49.23
N THR A 136 39.25 -8.41 -49.54
CA THR A 136 39.23 -7.63 -50.80
C THR A 136 38.23 -6.46 -50.67
N ALA A 137 38.71 -5.26 -51.02
CA ALA A 137 37.93 -4.15 -51.57
C ALA A 137 38.45 -3.96 -53.02
N PRO A 138 37.89 -3.11 -53.92
CA PRO A 138 36.94 -2.01 -53.67
C PRO A 138 35.89 -1.82 -54.82
N SER A 139 35.33 -0.60 -54.89
CA SER A 139 34.65 0.08 -56.03
C SER A 139 33.12 0.17 -55.89
N ARG A 140 32.56 1.35 -55.58
CA ARG A 140 32.27 2.50 -56.47
C ARG A 140 30.93 2.28 -57.19
N MET A 141 29.90 3.04 -56.81
CA MET A 141 29.21 3.99 -57.69
C MET A 141 28.07 4.71 -56.94
N SER A 142 28.05 6.01 -57.17
CA SER A 142 27.00 6.98 -56.88
C SER A 142 25.85 6.85 -57.88
N GLU A 143 24.61 7.00 -57.43
CA GLU A 143 23.47 7.52 -58.23
C GLU A 143 22.37 7.91 -57.22
N ALA A 144 22.14 9.20 -57.01
CA ALA A 144 21.29 10.10 -57.80
C ALA A 144 19.84 10.03 -57.33
N TYR A 145 19.46 11.12 -56.66
CA TYR A 145 18.13 11.46 -56.18
C TYR A 145 17.37 12.05 -57.38
N GLU A 146 16.25 11.46 -57.78
CA GLU A 146 15.28 12.09 -58.69
C GLU A 146 13.95 12.34 -57.95
N PRO A 147 13.35 13.54 -58.07
CA PRO A 147 12.06 13.86 -57.46
C PRO A 147 10.90 13.93 -58.48
N VAL A 148 9.68 13.64 -58.01
CA VAL A 148 8.34 14.18 -58.43
C VAL A 148 7.77 13.57 -59.75
N PRO A 149 6.48 13.16 -59.82
CA PRO A 149 5.34 14.08 -59.83
C PRO A 149 4.10 13.73 -58.98
N GLU A 150 3.51 14.79 -58.44
CA GLU A 150 2.11 14.91 -58.04
C GLU A 150 1.16 14.68 -59.23
N GLN A 151 -0.10 14.36 -58.90
CA GLN A 151 -1.39 14.64 -59.59
C GLN A 151 -2.26 13.38 -59.77
N PRO A 152 -3.61 13.50 -59.87
CA PRO A 152 -4.51 14.55 -59.37
C PRO A 152 -5.67 13.99 -58.51
N GLU A 153 -6.40 14.94 -57.95
CA GLU A 153 -7.72 14.81 -57.35
C GLU A 153 -8.72 14.16 -58.33
N ASN A 154 -9.59 13.29 -57.81
CA ASN A 154 -10.84 12.96 -58.47
C ASN A 154 -11.97 13.05 -57.45
N ASP A 155 -12.81 14.04 -57.73
CA ASP A 155 -14.12 14.30 -57.17
C ASP A 155 -15.11 13.15 -57.41
N ALA A 156 -16.15 13.20 -56.57
CA ALA A 156 -17.52 12.79 -56.85
C ALA A 156 -17.82 11.30 -57.06
N SER A 157 -18.60 10.75 -56.12
CA SER A 157 -20.01 10.48 -56.45
C SER A 157 -20.81 10.13 -55.20
N ASP A 158 -21.93 10.83 -55.09
CA ASP A 158 -23.12 10.53 -54.30
C ASP A 158 -23.53 9.06 -54.35
N ALA A 159 -23.94 8.52 -53.20
CA ALA A 159 -24.92 7.45 -53.15
C ALA A 159 -25.71 7.57 -51.85
N GLU A 160 -26.87 8.21 -51.97
CA GLU A 160 -27.98 8.09 -51.04
C GLU A 160 -28.32 6.61 -50.79
N SER A 161 -28.58 6.26 -49.54
CA SER A 161 -29.53 5.19 -49.22
C SER A 161 -30.22 5.47 -47.89
N ASP A 162 -31.37 6.12 -48.03
CA ASP A 162 -32.53 5.97 -47.14
C ASP A 162 -32.89 4.49 -47.01
N ILE A 163 -32.79 3.89 -45.81
CA ILE A 163 -33.64 2.75 -45.42
C ILE A 163 -33.99 2.82 -43.92
N MET A 164 -35.24 3.24 -43.70
CA MET A 164 -36.28 2.70 -42.81
C MET A 164 -36.01 2.42 -41.33
N ILE A 165 -36.76 3.20 -40.55
CA ILE A 165 -37.35 2.93 -39.24
C ILE A 165 -37.91 1.49 -39.14
N GLY A 166 -37.49 0.77 -38.10
CA GLY A 166 -38.13 -0.45 -37.62
C GLY A 166 -38.20 -0.43 -36.10
N ASN A 167 -39.38 -0.09 -35.58
CA ASN A 167 -39.76 -0.35 -34.19
C ASN A 167 -39.88 -1.86 -33.98
N ASP A 168 -39.32 -2.38 -32.90
CA ASP A 168 -39.90 -3.53 -32.19
C ASP A 168 -39.49 -3.52 -30.71
N THR A 169 -40.47 -3.14 -29.87
CA THR A 169 -40.89 -3.80 -28.62
C THR A 169 -40.62 -5.31 -28.67
N VAL A 170 -40.15 -6.06 -27.68
CA VAL A 170 -40.51 -6.26 -26.25
C VAL A 170 -39.33 -7.09 -25.67
N ASP A 171 -38.87 -7.00 -24.43
CA ASP A 171 -39.47 -7.72 -23.30
C ASP A 171 -38.91 -7.21 -21.96
N ASP A 172 -39.84 -6.98 -21.05
CA ASP A 172 -39.65 -6.69 -19.63
C ASP A 172 -39.07 -7.90 -18.87
N VAL A 173 -38.01 -7.68 -18.08
CA VAL A 173 -37.75 -8.52 -16.91
C VAL A 173 -37.53 -7.64 -15.69
N LYS A 174 -38.64 -7.40 -15.00
CA LYS A 174 -38.75 -6.77 -13.69
C LYS A 174 -38.71 -7.87 -12.63
N ILE A 175 -37.66 -7.96 -11.83
CA ILE A 175 -37.61 -8.84 -10.66
C ILE A 175 -37.21 -8.02 -9.43
N ILE A 176 -38.19 -7.61 -8.63
CA ILE A 176 -38.14 -7.56 -7.15
C ILE A 176 -39.60 -7.65 -6.62
N PRO A 177 -39.86 -7.85 -5.31
CA PRO A 177 -40.05 -9.14 -4.60
C PRO A 177 -41.45 -9.24 -3.95
N GLN A 178 -41.97 -10.44 -3.59
CA GLN A 178 -42.92 -10.56 -2.46
C GLN A 178 -42.93 -11.96 -1.79
N THR A 179 -42.61 -11.91 -0.50
CA THR A 179 -43.24 -12.57 0.68
C THR A 179 -44.37 -13.59 0.50
N LYS A 180 -44.28 -14.69 1.26
CA LYS A 180 -45.30 -15.40 2.08
C LYS A 180 -44.57 -16.62 2.68
N GLY A 181 -44.55 -16.90 3.98
CA GLY A 181 -45.62 -16.83 4.98
C GLY A 181 -46.14 -18.25 5.20
N VAL A 182 -45.49 -19.05 6.05
CA VAL A 182 -46.06 -20.30 6.59
C VAL A 182 -45.77 -20.40 8.08
N HIS A 183 -46.86 -20.53 8.82
CA HIS A 183 -46.97 -20.83 10.24
C HIS A 183 -46.49 -22.25 10.57
N SER A 184 -45.77 -22.40 11.69
CA SER A 184 -45.99 -23.49 12.64
C SER A 184 -45.31 -23.19 13.99
N SER A 185 -46.14 -23.14 15.04
CA SER A 185 -45.73 -23.12 16.45
C SER A 185 -45.74 -24.58 17.02
N PRO A 186 -45.56 -24.82 18.33
CA PRO A 186 -44.31 -25.30 18.91
C PRO A 186 -44.43 -26.71 19.52
N SER A 187 -43.31 -27.39 19.76
CA SER A 187 -43.30 -28.57 20.63
C SER A 187 -42.13 -28.56 21.62
N ASN A 188 -42.53 -28.67 22.88
CA ASN A 188 -41.73 -28.97 24.07
C ASN A 188 -40.84 -30.21 23.88
N SER A 189 -39.62 -30.17 24.43
CA SER A 189 -39.09 -31.28 25.23
C SER A 189 -37.75 -30.90 25.90
N THR A 190 -37.81 -30.70 27.21
CA THR A 190 -36.70 -30.90 28.15
C THR A 190 -36.31 -32.38 28.18
N PRO A 191 -35.04 -32.74 28.45
CA PRO A 191 -34.82 -33.48 29.70
C PRO A 191 -33.45 -33.27 30.40
N LYS A 192 -33.57 -33.11 31.74
CA LYS A 192 -32.86 -33.80 32.84
C LYS A 192 -31.32 -33.92 32.88
N LEU A 193 -30.80 -33.33 33.96
CA LEU A 193 -29.61 -33.71 34.75
C LEU A 193 -29.58 -35.18 35.20
N PRO A 194 -28.38 -35.69 35.54
CA PRO A 194 -28.18 -36.57 36.70
C PRO A 194 -27.10 -36.05 37.69
N PRO A 195 -26.94 -36.68 38.87
CA PRO A 195 -26.74 -36.02 40.17
C PRO A 195 -25.33 -36.13 40.79
N ASP A 196 -25.19 -35.43 41.93
CA ASP A 196 -24.18 -35.51 42.99
C ASP A 196 -23.70 -36.92 43.37
N VAL A 197 -22.40 -37.04 43.65
CA VAL A 197 -21.86 -37.99 44.66
C VAL A 197 -20.74 -37.31 45.47
N ASP A 198 -20.89 -37.48 46.77
CA ASP A 198 -20.17 -37.02 47.96
C ASP A 198 -18.66 -37.38 48.09
N LYS A 199 -17.96 -36.52 48.87
CA LYS A 199 -16.94 -36.77 49.91
C LYS A 199 -15.56 -37.39 49.56
N VAL A 200 -14.49 -36.77 50.07
CA VAL A 200 -13.74 -37.19 51.29
C VAL A 200 -12.56 -36.23 51.56
N ALA A 201 -12.28 -36.04 52.85
CA ALA A 201 -11.39 -35.10 53.54
C ALA A 201 -9.86 -35.32 53.40
N ARG A 202 -9.09 -34.25 53.69
CA ARG A 202 -7.99 -34.12 54.70
C ARG A 202 -7.02 -32.98 54.33
N GLU A 203 -6.92 -31.94 55.16
CA GLU A 203 -5.90 -31.72 56.22
C GLU A 203 -4.47 -31.50 55.69
N GLY A 204 -3.89 -30.34 56.01
CA GLY A 204 -2.47 -30.04 55.75
C GLY A 204 -2.13 -28.56 55.90
N GLN A 205 -2.07 -28.09 57.16
CA GLN A 205 -1.51 -26.82 57.59
C GLN A 205 -0.01 -26.72 57.28
N THR A 206 0.48 -25.52 56.98
CA THR A 206 1.70 -24.98 57.63
C THR A 206 1.67 -23.46 57.60
N GLU A 207 1.50 -22.89 58.79
CA GLU A 207 1.89 -21.54 59.16
C GLU A 207 3.41 -21.39 59.03
N THR A 208 3.90 -20.19 58.69
CA THR A 208 4.99 -19.57 59.44
C THR A 208 4.85 -18.05 59.34
N GLN A 209 4.76 -17.45 60.52
CA GLN A 209 4.62 -16.04 60.87
C GLN A 209 5.88 -15.20 60.62
N GLU A 210 5.61 -13.92 60.33
CA GLU A 210 6.20 -12.69 60.91
C GLU A 210 7.72 -12.56 61.09
N ARG A 211 8.25 -11.47 60.50
CA ARG A 211 8.95 -10.47 61.32
C ARG A 211 8.89 -9.08 60.70
N SER A 212 8.29 -8.17 61.46
CA SER A 212 8.27 -6.73 61.34
C SER A 212 9.68 -6.13 61.30
N GLN A 213 9.85 -5.02 60.59
CA GLN A 213 10.41 -3.80 61.20
C GLN A 213 10.13 -2.55 60.34
N GLU A 214 9.85 -1.51 61.09
CA GLU A 214 9.30 -0.20 60.79
C GLU A 214 10.42 0.84 60.92
N ALA A 215 10.52 1.81 60.01
CA ALA A 215 11.09 3.14 60.26
C ALA A 215 10.86 4.07 59.06
N THR A 216 10.19 5.18 59.33
CA THR A 216 9.94 6.37 58.49
C THR A 216 11.07 7.43 58.69
N PRO A 217 10.92 8.73 58.36
CA PRO A 217 11.03 9.38 57.04
C PRO A 217 12.08 10.54 57.00
N GLU A 218 12.16 11.25 55.87
CA GLU A 218 12.78 12.59 55.64
C GLU A 218 14.31 12.79 55.76
N VAL A 219 14.95 13.23 54.66
CA VAL A 219 15.75 14.47 54.64
C VAL A 219 15.68 15.10 53.23
N LEU A 220 15.12 16.30 53.19
CA LEU A 220 15.15 17.27 52.08
C LEU A 220 16.55 17.90 51.92
N SER A 221 16.84 18.31 50.68
CA SER A 221 17.71 19.42 50.26
C SER A 221 19.22 19.17 50.03
N ARG A 222 19.65 19.36 48.77
CA ARG A 222 20.61 20.40 48.37
C ARG A 222 20.54 20.70 46.87
N LEU A 223 20.25 21.97 46.60
CA LEU A 223 20.21 22.67 45.31
C LEU A 223 21.62 23.13 44.90
N GLN A 224 21.83 23.20 43.57
CA GLN A 224 22.70 24.12 42.81
C GLN A 224 24.23 23.92 42.98
N THR A 225 25.11 23.96 41.98
CA THR A 225 25.23 24.77 40.76
C THR A 225 26.21 24.10 39.78
N ALA A 226 25.91 24.00 38.48
CA ALA A 226 26.92 24.15 37.41
C ALA A 226 26.24 24.40 36.04
N THR A 227 26.79 25.40 35.36
CA THR A 227 26.25 26.22 34.27
C THR A 227 26.12 25.57 32.88
N PRO A 228 25.33 26.20 31.97
CA PRO A 228 25.08 25.73 30.61
C PRO A 228 26.09 26.31 29.58
N LYS A 229 26.81 25.44 28.87
CA LYS A 229 27.55 25.72 27.61
C LYS A 229 27.55 24.39 26.83
N SER A 230 27.18 24.23 25.56
CA SER A 230 26.95 25.12 24.43
C SER A 230 25.95 24.43 23.46
N ARG A 231 24.81 25.07 23.18
CA ARG A 231 23.88 24.66 22.11
C ARG A 231 24.34 25.28 20.79
N GLN A 232 25.34 24.70 20.14
CA GLN A 232 25.62 24.98 18.72
C GLN A 232 25.99 23.68 18.00
N SER A 233 25.37 23.46 16.84
CA SER A 233 25.62 22.41 15.82
C SER A 233 24.93 21.02 15.93
N LYS A 234 23.63 20.94 16.24
CA LYS A 234 22.83 19.71 15.96
C LYS A 234 22.19 19.65 14.56
N SER A 235 22.26 20.73 13.76
CA SER A 235 21.62 20.78 12.43
C SER A 235 22.47 20.15 11.32
N SER A 236 23.79 20.12 11.45
CA SER A 236 24.70 19.65 10.40
C SER A 236 24.82 18.12 10.34
N GLN A 237 24.73 17.42 11.49
CA GLN A 237 24.80 15.95 11.54
C GLN A 237 23.51 15.27 11.04
N LYS A 238 22.34 15.90 11.20
CA LYS A 238 21.06 15.29 10.79
C LYS A 238 20.92 15.15 9.26
N LYS A 239 21.46 16.07 8.46
CA LYS A 239 21.41 15.95 6.98
C LYS A 239 22.16 14.72 6.45
N ASN A 240 23.15 14.20 7.20
CA ASN A 240 23.89 13.00 6.83
C ASN A 240 23.26 11.69 7.34
N ALA A 241 22.15 11.75 8.08
CA ALA A 241 21.49 10.54 8.57
C ALA A 241 20.76 9.81 7.42
N ARG A 242 20.09 10.55 6.53
CA ARG A 242 19.28 10.00 5.43
C ARG A 242 20.12 9.30 4.35
N SER A 243 21.32 9.79 4.08
CA SER A 243 22.23 9.18 3.09
C SER A 243 22.66 7.76 3.48
N ARG A 244 22.55 7.39 4.76
CA ARG A 244 22.84 6.03 5.25
C ARG A 244 21.71 5.04 5.02
N LEU A 245 20.50 5.51 4.72
CA LEU A 245 19.32 4.66 4.52
C LEU A 245 19.27 4.03 3.13
N GLY A 246 20.16 4.45 2.21
CA GLY A 246 20.23 3.95 0.84
C GLY A 246 19.87 5.03 -0.18
N LYS A 247 19.45 4.60 -1.37
CA LYS A 247 19.00 5.48 -2.44
C LYS A 247 17.56 5.90 -2.16
N PHE A 248 17.28 7.19 -2.29
CA PHE A 248 15.91 7.69 -2.30
C PHE A 248 15.15 7.06 -3.47
N VAL A 249 13.96 6.54 -3.18
CA VAL A 249 13.10 5.92 -4.20
C VAL A 249 11.92 6.82 -4.52
N LEU A 250 11.11 7.14 -3.49
CA LEU A 250 9.88 7.92 -3.67
C LEU A 250 9.45 8.60 -2.37
N ASN A 251 8.54 9.56 -2.52
CA ASN A 251 7.88 10.26 -1.42
C ASN A 251 6.41 9.83 -1.32
N PHE A 252 5.97 9.50 -0.11
CA PHE A 252 4.59 9.27 0.23
C PHE A 252 3.93 10.53 0.78
N GLU A 253 2.80 10.86 0.16
CA GLU A 253 1.91 11.92 0.60
C GLU A 253 0.69 11.35 1.33
N LYS A 254 -0.15 12.26 1.85
CA LYS A 254 -1.44 11.93 2.46
C LYS A 254 -2.30 11.02 1.56
N GLY A 255 -2.95 10.04 2.18
CA GLY A 255 -3.78 9.04 1.50
C GLY A 255 -3.00 7.86 0.92
N LYS A 256 -1.66 7.89 0.95
CA LYS A 256 -0.82 6.74 0.61
C LYS A 256 -0.72 5.76 1.78
N TYR A 257 -0.42 4.52 1.45
CA TYR A 257 -0.31 3.41 2.36
C TYR A 257 0.80 2.48 1.89
N PHE A 258 1.32 1.66 2.79
CA PHE A 258 2.44 0.75 2.52
C PHE A 258 2.57 -0.33 3.60
N ASP A 259 3.55 -1.20 3.39
CA ASP A 259 3.94 -2.33 4.23
C ASP A 259 3.06 -3.59 4.05
N GLU A 260 2.31 -3.66 2.95
CA GLU A 260 1.63 -4.87 2.52
C GLU A 260 2.59 -6.04 2.31
N GLU A 261 3.81 -5.76 1.85
CA GLU A 261 4.75 -6.80 1.47
C GLU A 261 5.28 -7.51 2.72
N THR A 262 5.55 -6.77 3.80
CA THR A 262 5.96 -7.37 5.07
C THR A 262 4.85 -8.24 5.65
N LEU A 263 3.58 -7.86 5.49
CA LEU A 263 2.41 -8.65 5.90
C LEU A 263 2.21 -9.93 5.08
N LEU A 264 2.74 -9.96 3.86
CA LEU A 264 2.69 -11.13 2.98
C LEU A 264 3.96 -11.99 3.07
N ASP A 265 5.01 -11.50 3.73
CA ASP A 265 6.30 -12.16 3.86
C ASP A 265 6.40 -13.03 5.12
N GLU A 266 6.68 -14.32 4.93
CA GLU A 266 6.94 -15.28 6.02
C GLU A 266 8.10 -14.88 6.95
N GLU A 267 9.12 -14.17 6.45
CA GLU A 267 10.26 -13.72 7.28
C GLU A 267 10.01 -12.39 8.00
N ASN A 268 8.94 -11.68 7.66
CA ASN A 268 8.57 -10.39 8.25
C ASN A 268 9.74 -9.38 8.25
N VAL A 269 10.42 -9.24 7.11
CA VAL A 269 11.56 -8.33 6.94
C VAL A 269 11.12 -7.08 6.22
N PHE A 270 11.48 -5.90 6.73
CA PHE A 270 11.22 -4.67 6.00
C PHE A 270 12.14 -4.53 4.79
N ASN A 271 11.55 -4.34 3.61
CA ASN A 271 12.29 -4.22 2.35
C ASN A 271 12.80 -2.81 2.06
N ALA A 272 12.31 -1.81 2.79
CA ALA A 272 12.73 -0.42 2.65
C ALA A 272 12.79 0.29 4.00
N SER A 273 13.51 1.40 4.05
CA SER A 273 13.52 2.32 5.18
C SER A 273 12.54 3.46 4.91
N VAL A 274 11.73 3.80 5.91
CA VAL A 274 10.72 4.87 5.80
C VAL A 274 10.99 5.90 6.88
N ILE A 275 11.17 7.16 6.49
CA ILE A 275 11.46 8.29 7.39
C ILE A 275 10.46 9.42 7.18
N ALA A 276 9.99 10.04 8.27
CA ALA A 276 9.09 11.18 8.20
C ALA A 276 9.83 12.45 7.73
N ASP A 277 9.28 13.13 6.73
CA ASP A 277 9.86 14.37 6.17
C ASP A 277 9.47 15.62 6.96
N GLU A 278 8.36 15.52 7.66
CA GLU A 278 7.76 16.53 8.53
C GLU A 278 6.98 15.83 9.65
N ALA A 279 6.22 16.58 10.45
CA ALA A 279 5.32 15.98 11.44
C ALA A 279 4.21 15.21 10.72
N THR A 280 4.24 13.88 10.86
CA THR A 280 3.44 12.95 10.04
C THR A 280 2.57 12.08 10.94
N ASP A 281 1.31 11.88 10.55
CA ASP A 281 0.39 11.00 11.26
C ASP A 281 -0.04 9.82 10.38
N PHE A 282 -0.09 8.65 11.00
CA PHE A 282 -0.48 7.39 10.38
C PHE A 282 -1.67 6.76 11.11
N ILE A 283 -2.51 6.06 10.36
CA ILE A 283 -3.31 4.95 10.87
C ILE A 283 -2.44 3.70 10.80
N VAL A 284 -2.39 2.96 11.89
CA VAL A 284 -1.74 1.66 11.99
C VAL A 284 -2.84 0.61 12.09
N ILE A 285 -2.94 -0.24 11.08
CA ILE A 285 -3.87 -1.37 11.03
C ILE A 285 -3.09 -2.64 11.40
N ASN A 286 -3.64 -3.45 12.28
CA ASN A 286 -3.02 -4.72 12.63
C ASN A 286 -3.19 -5.77 11.53
N GLU A 287 -2.38 -6.82 11.59
CA GLU A 287 -2.40 -7.95 10.67
C GLU A 287 -3.78 -8.58 10.46
N HIS A 288 -4.48 -8.85 11.55
CA HIS A 288 -5.77 -9.53 11.52
C HIS A 288 -6.78 -8.72 10.70
N THR A 289 -6.89 -7.43 11.00
CA THR A 289 -7.79 -6.50 10.31
C THR A 289 -7.38 -6.30 8.85
N PHE A 290 -6.08 -6.27 8.57
CA PHE A 290 -5.60 -6.23 7.19
C PHE A 290 -6.00 -7.49 6.42
N ASN A 291 -5.74 -8.68 6.96
CA ASN A 291 -6.05 -9.96 6.32
C ASN A 291 -7.55 -10.15 6.10
N GLU A 292 -8.37 -9.73 7.07
CA GLU A 292 -9.82 -9.89 7.02
C GLU A 292 -10.50 -8.92 6.03
N PHE A 293 -10.09 -7.65 6.00
CA PHE A 293 -10.84 -6.61 5.30
C PHE A 293 -10.11 -5.98 4.11
N VAL A 294 -8.79 -5.99 4.07
CA VAL A 294 -7.99 -5.20 3.13
C VAL A 294 -7.29 -6.07 2.08
N LYS A 295 -6.76 -7.22 2.50
CA LYS A 295 -5.90 -8.09 1.69
C LYS A 295 -6.55 -8.51 0.37
N SER A 296 -7.76 -9.06 0.42
CA SER A 296 -8.46 -9.56 -0.78
C SER A 296 -8.71 -8.46 -1.83
N HIS A 297 -8.99 -7.23 -1.36
CA HIS A 297 -9.17 -6.09 -2.24
C HIS A 297 -7.84 -5.67 -2.89
N GLN A 298 -6.77 -5.61 -2.11
CA GLN A 298 -5.44 -5.27 -2.60
C GLN A 298 -4.92 -6.30 -3.61
N GLU A 299 -5.04 -7.60 -3.31
CA GLU A 299 -4.67 -8.68 -4.22
C GLU A 299 -5.40 -8.54 -5.56
N LYS A 300 -6.71 -8.26 -5.52
CA LYS A 300 -7.50 -8.04 -6.73
C LYS A 300 -7.02 -6.86 -7.57
N GLU A 301 -6.69 -5.72 -6.94
CA GLU A 301 -6.13 -4.57 -7.65
C GLU A 301 -4.74 -4.88 -8.24
N THR A 302 -3.87 -5.51 -7.46
CA THR A 302 -2.54 -5.93 -7.92
C THR A 302 -2.62 -6.90 -9.09
N THR A 303 -3.45 -7.95 -9.00
CA THR A 303 -3.69 -8.88 -10.12
C THR A 303 -4.23 -8.16 -11.35
N THR A 304 -5.12 -7.19 -11.18
CA THR A 304 -5.64 -6.38 -12.30
C THR A 304 -4.53 -5.59 -12.97
N MET A 305 -3.62 -4.97 -12.21
CA MET A 305 -2.47 -4.23 -12.75
C MET A 305 -1.45 -5.14 -13.41
N ILE A 306 -1.15 -6.30 -12.82
CA ILE A 306 -0.26 -7.31 -13.42
C ILE A 306 -0.82 -7.74 -14.77
N ASN A 307 -2.08 -8.18 -14.81
CA ASN A 307 -2.74 -8.62 -16.04
C ASN A 307 -2.78 -7.49 -17.08
N PHE A 308 -3.05 -6.26 -16.66
CA PHE A 308 -3.04 -5.11 -17.57
C PHE A 308 -1.66 -4.91 -18.20
N VAL A 309 -0.59 -4.92 -17.42
CA VAL A 309 0.76 -4.72 -17.95
C VAL A 309 1.18 -5.89 -18.85
N ASP A 310 0.86 -7.13 -18.47
CA ASP A 310 1.29 -8.31 -19.22
C ASP A 310 0.50 -8.54 -20.51
N MET A 311 -0.77 -8.14 -20.54
CA MET A 311 -1.63 -8.36 -21.72
C MET A 311 -1.67 -7.15 -22.67
N HIS A 312 -1.36 -5.95 -22.22
CA HIS A 312 -1.54 -4.75 -23.05
C HIS A 312 -0.43 -4.61 -24.12
N PRO A 313 -0.77 -4.49 -25.42
CA PRO A 313 0.21 -4.52 -26.52
C PRO A 313 1.33 -3.49 -26.40
N PHE A 314 1.04 -2.31 -25.85
CA PHE A 314 2.01 -1.22 -25.63
C PHE A 314 3.20 -1.64 -24.74
N PHE A 315 3.01 -2.61 -23.82
CA PHE A 315 4.06 -3.06 -22.91
C PHE A 315 4.71 -4.38 -23.33
N SER A 316 4.23 -5.03 -24.40
CA SER A 316 4.68 -6.37 -24.81
C SER A 316 6.19 -6.45 -25.11
N GLY A 317 6.77 -5.36 -25.64
CA GLY A 317 8.20 -5.27 -25.94
C GLY A 317 9.08 -4.85 -24.76
N LEU A 318 8.51 -4.55 -23.59
CA LEU A 318 9.28 -4.06 -22.46
C LEU A 318 9.98 -5.22 -21.71
N PRO A 319 11.24 -5.02 -21.28
CA PRO A 319 11.93 -5.97 -20.41
C PRO A 319 11.10 -6.30 -19.17
N LEU A 320 11.21 -7.54 -18.68
CA LEU A 320 10.47 -8.01 -17.51
C LEU A 320 10.64 -7.08 -16.30
N HIS A 321 11.85 -6.57 -16.10
CA HIS A 321 12.15 -5.61 -15.06
C HIS A 321 11.34 -4.30 -15.21
N THR A 322 11.30 -3.72 -16.40
CA THR A 322 10.54 -2.50 -16.68
C THR A 322 9.03 -2.72 -16.52
N ARG A 323 8.52 -3.88 -16.94
CA ARG A 323 7.11 -4.25 -16.72
C ARG A 323 6.78 -4.35 -15.24
N GLY A 324 7.65 -4.96 -14.44
CA GLY A 324 7.53 -4.94 -12.99
C GLY A 324 7.43 -3.51 -12.43
N MET A 325 8.23 -2.56 -12.94
CA MET A 325 8.21 -1.17 -12.45
C MET A 325 6.88 -0.51 -12.74
N LEU A 326 6.32 -0.81 -13.92
CA LEU A 326 5.01 -0.32 -14.30
C LEU A 326 3.91 -0.91 -13.42
N GLN A 327 3.93 -2.22 -13.17
CA GLN A 327 2.92 -2.89 -12.32
C GLN A 327 2.80 -2.22 -10.94
N ILE A 328 3.92 -1.74 -10.39
CA ILE A 328 4.00 -1.07 -9.08
C ILE A 328 3.66 0.42 -9.18
N GLY A 329 4.09 1.07 -10.27
CA GLY A 329 3.90 2.51 -10.47
C GLY A 329 2.50 2.90 -10.91
N LEU A 330 1.75 1.97 -11.52
CA LEU A 330 0.39 2.19 -11.98
C LEU A 330 -0.58 2.34 -10.82
N LYS A 331 -1.57 3.21 -11.02
CA LYS A 331 -2.65 3.47 -10.07
C LYS A 331 -3.97 3.41 -10.79
N ILE A 332 -4.94 2.75 -10.19
CA ILE A 332 -6.32 2.74 -10.67
C ILE A 332 -6.99 4.03 -10.18
N GLU A 333 -7.43 4.87 -11.11
CA GLU A 333 -8.30 6.00 -10.82
C GLU A 333 -9.68 5.74 -11.44
N ARG A 334 -10.74 6.02 -10.68
CA ARG A 334 -12.13 5.93 -11.16
C ARG A 334 -12.71 7.33 -11.25
N HIS A 335 -13.32 7.63 -12.38
CA HIS A 335 -13.95 8.92 -12.65
C HIS A 335 -15.42 8.70 -12.99
N LEU A 336 -16.30 9.55 -12.44
CA LEU A 336 -17.71 9.54 -12.80
C LEU A 336 -17.91 10.21 -14.16
N ALA A 337 -18.97 9.83 -14.86
CA ALA A 337 -19.37 10.48 -16.11
C ALA A 337 -19.52 12.00 -15.89
N GLY A 338 -18.97 12.79 -16.83
CA GLY A 338 -18.97 14.26 -16.76
C GLY A 338 -17.84 14.87 -15.93
N ASN A 339 -17.06 14.08 -15.18
CA ASN A 339 -15.89 14.61 -14.47
C ASN A 339 -14.70 14.79 -15.41
N PHE A 340 -13.99 15.91 -15.25
CA PHE A 340 -12.74 16.15 -15.96
C PHE A 340 -11.61 15.29 -15.38
N ILE A 341 -11.03 14.43 -16.20
CA ILE A 341 -9.80 13.69 -15.85
C ILE A 341 -8.58 14.60 -15.99
N VAL A 342 -8.50 15.37 -17.06
CA VAL A 342 -7.46 16.37 -17.31
C VAL A 342 -8.11 17.64 -17.85
N LYS A 343 -7.58 18.80 -17.51
CA LYS A 343 -8.05 20.07 -18.08
C LYS A 343 -7.03 20.59 -19.09
N GLN A 344 -7.52 21.15 -20.19
CA GLN A 344 -6.66 21.77 -21.19
C GLN A 344 -5.89 22.94 -20.56
N GLY A 345 -4.57 22.99 -20.81
CA GLY A 345 -3.67 23.99 -20.23
C GLY A 345 -3.01 23.56 -18.91
N ASP A 346 -3.43 22.45 -18.31
CA ASP A 346 -2.73 21.88 -17.15
C ASP A 346 -1.35 21.34 -17.58
N ALA A 347 -0.37 21.45 -16.68
CA ALA A 347 0.94 20.85 -16.89
C ALA A 347 0.83 19.32 -16.98
N ILE A 348 1.48 18.72 -17.98
CA ILE A 348 1.50 17.27 -18.15
C ILE A 348 2.43 16.66 -17.10
N ASN A 349 1.85 16.02 -16.09
CA ASN A 349 2.58 15.36 -15.01
C ASN A 349 2.25 13.86 -14.89
N ARG A 350 1.41 13.32 -15.77
CA ARG A 350 0.97 11.92 -15.73
C ARG A 350 0.62 11.38 -17.10
N LEU A 351 0.85 10.07 -17.26
CA LEU A 351 0.36 9.25 -18.36
C LEU A 351 -0.83 8.43 -17.85
N ALA A 352 -1.94 8.42 -18.58
CA ALA A 352 -3.14 7.69 -18.21
C ALA A 352 -3.51 6.67 -19.30
N PHE A 353 -3.98 5.50 -18.87
CA PHE A 353 -4.49 4.46 -19.75
C PHE A 353 -5.97 4.22 -19.42
N ILE A 354 -6.81 4.13 -20.45
CA ILE A 354 -8.23 3.85 -20.28
C ILE A 354 -8.38 2.33 -20.24
N VAL A 355 -8.71 1.80 -19.06
CA VAL A 355 -8.81 0.34 -18.84
C VAL A 355 -10.25 -0.15 -19.02
N ARG A 356 -11.25 0.64 -18.61
CA ARG A 356 -12.67 0.26 -18.70
C ARG A 356 -13.54 1.51 -18.76
N LEU A 357 -14.46 1.54 -19.72
CA LEU A 357 -15.62 2.43 -19.71
C LEU A 357 -16.76 1.66 -19.04
N ILE A 358 -17.33 2.22 -17.98
CA ILE A 358 -18.44 1.61 -17.22
C ILE A 358 -19.71 2.36 -17.55
#